data_AF-A0A1Q5U2Y1-F1
#
_entry.id   AF-A0A1Q5U2Y1-F1
#
_cell.length_a   1.000
_cell.length_b   1.000
_cell.length_c   1.000
_cell.angle_alpha   90.00
_cell.angle_beta   90.00
_cell.angle_gamma   90.00
#
_symmetry.space_group_name_H-M   'P 1'
#
loop_
_entity.id
_entity.type
_entity.pdbx_description
1 polymer ?
#
loop_
_entity_poly.entity_id
_entity_poly.type
_entity_poly.pdbx_seq_one_letter_code
_entity_poly.pdbx_strand_id
1 'polypeptide(L)'
;MDIARELLHMMSPEQILKPADIVPGYCPETIFQLAASHKDLFNTCWGKVESDPRLTLSDTLDHCRRASICQFATAELAISMLGRGINLASTVKEYALTAWNGIALHHPDPEPLFNWLSRHECRPPPSQDGLDTPLIITARHDRVKETNWLLYHSCDERERWICAMEAATRQTDKSVYVLEIVMKRICLSVPAHHSEMGWVLKIAHNVVQGTCNHARECKLEGVDIVERRAIQKVGCINAFVEDSLLFPDSLLSDAREANLPNLADFLQIHNSETRRTMALV
;
A
#
# COMPACT_ATOMS: atom_id res chain seq x y z
N MET A 1 7.90 -27.08 16.49
CA MET A 1 6.47 -27.44 16.39
C MET A 1 5.69 -26.42 17.19
N ASP A 2 4.61 -25.90 16.62
CA ASP A 2 3.80 -24.82 17.19
C ASP A 2 2.68 -25.42 18.05
N ILE A 3 2.74 -25.20 19.36
CA ILE A 3 1.82 -25.75 20.36
C ILE A 3 0.36 -25.43 20.01
N ALA A 4 0.10 -24.25 19.43
CA ALA A 4 -1.25 -23.84 19.03
C ALA A 4 -1.84 -24.79 17.96
N ARG A 5 -1.02 -25.28 17.03
CA ARG A 5 -1.45 -26.18 15.95
C ARG A 5 -1.78 -27.57 16.49
N GLU A 6 -0.97 -28.10 17.40
CA GLU A 6 -1.21 -29.39 18.05
C GLU A 6 -2.52 -29.37 18.86
N LEU A 7 -2.74 -28.30 19.62
CA LEU A 7 -3.99 -28.11 20.37
C LEU A 7 -5.20 -28.09 19.43
N LEU A 8 -5.14 -27.31 18.34
CA LEU A 8 -6.23 -27.27 17.33
C LEU A 8 -6.51 -28.64 16.71
N HIS A 9 -5.48 -29.46 16.47
CA HIS A 9 -5.66 -30.79 15.91
C HIS A 9 -6.43 -31.73 16.84
N MET A 10 -6.29 -31.56 18.16
CA MET A 10 -7.01 -32.33 19.17
C MET A 10 -8.44 -31.85 19.41
N MET A 11 -8.80 -30.63 18.99
CA MET A 11 -10.14 -30.07 19.20
C MET A 11 -11.15 -30.59 18.17
N SER A 12 -12.39 -30.83 18.61
CA SER A 12 -13.54 -31.10 17.73
C SER A 12 -14.03 -29.81 17.06
N PRO A 13 -14.74 -29.91 15.92
CA PRO A 13 -15.37 -28.75 15.28
C PRO A 13 -16.26 -27.93 16.24
N GLU A 14 -17.02 -28.58 17.12
CA GLU A 14 -17.89 -27.93 18.11
C GLU A 14 -17.08 -27.19 19.18
N GLN A 15 -15.94 -27.73 19.61
CA GLN A 15 -15.05 -27.06 20.55
C GLN A 15 -14.41 -25.82 19.94
N ILE A 16 -14.12 -25.83 18.64
CA ILE A 16 -13.57 -24.69 17.91
C ILE A 16 -14.57 -23.53 17.82
N LEU A 17 -15.87 -23.85 17.70
CA LEU A 17 -16.98 -22.90 17.61
C LEU A 17 -17.60 -22.53 18.96
N LYS A 18 -17.18 -23.18 20.05
CA LYS A 18 -17.66 -22.85 21.38
C LYS A 18 -16.97 -21.57 21.87
N PRO A 19 -17.72 -20.53 22.29
CA PRO A 19 -17.12 -19.36 22.88
C PRO A 19 -16.32 -19.75 24.13
N ALA A 20 -15.10 -19.23 24.22
CA ALA A 20 -14.25 -19.48 25.37
C ALA A 20 -14.47 -18.36 26.40
N ASP A 21 -14.85 -18.73 27.63
CA ASP A 21 -14.91 -17.80 28.76
C ASP A 21 -13.49 -17.57 29.29
N ILE A 22 -12.70 -16.81 28.53
CA ILE A 22 -11.27 -16.60 28.84
C ILE A 22 -11.10 -15.50 29.90
N VAL A 23 -11.95 -14.46 29.90
CA VAL A 23 -11.84 -13.32 30.83
C VAL A 23 -13.23 -12.71 31.15
N PRO A 24 -13.59 -12.52 32.43
CA PRO A 24 -14.79 -11.76 32.80
C PRO A 24 -14.71 -10.31 32.27
N GLY A 25 -15.71 -9.89 31.49
CA GLY A 25 -15.82 -8.52 30.95
C GLY A 25 -15.41 -8.35 29.49
N TYR A 26 -14.92 -9.41 28.82
CA TYR A 26 -14.74 -9.43 27.36
C TYR A 26 -15.89 -10.17 26.68
N CYS A 27 -16.20 -9.79 25.43
CA CYS A 27 -17.15 -10.55 24.62
C CYS A 27 -16.55 -11.94 24.35
N PRO A 28 -17.24 -13.05 24.67
CA PRO A 28 -16.69 -14.39 24.50
C PRO A 28 -16.36 -14.66 23.03
N GLU A 29 -15.08 -14.88 22.71
CA GLU A 29 -14.65 -15.24 21.36
C GLU A 29 -14.45 -16.75 21.23
N THR A 30 -14.73 -17.27 20.04
CA THR A 30 -14.45 -18.65 19.66
C THR A 30 -13.01 -18.78 19.16
N ILE A 31 -12.45 -19.98 19.22
CA ILE A 31 -11.14 -20.26 18.61
C ILE A 31 -11.18 -19.99 17.09
N PHE A 32 -12.32 -20.24 16.45
CA PHE A 32 -12.51 -19.92 15.03
C PHE A 32 -12.37 -18.43 14.73
N GLN A 33 -12.98 -17.57 15.56
CA GLN A 33 -12.88 -16.11 15.43
C GLN A 33 -11.44 -15.63 15.68
N LEU A 34 -10.78 -16.13 16.72
CA LEU A 34 -9.40 -15.79 17.04
C LEU A 34 -8.42 -16.20 15.94
N ALA A 35 -8.70 -17.30 15.25
CA ALA A 35 -7.86 -17.79 14.16
C ALA A 35 -7.96 -16.93 12.88
N ALA A 36 -8.99 -16.09 12.72
CA ALA A 36 -9.29 -15.37 11.48
C ALA A 36 -8.18 -14.41 10.99
N SER A 37 -7.25 -14.01 11.86
CA SER A 37 -6.09 -13.18 11.51
C SER A 37 -4.81 -13.99 11.21
N HIS A 38 -4.87 -15.32 11.27
CA HIS A 38 -3.72 -16.21 11.12
C HIS A 38 -4.01 -17.32 10.10
N LYS A 39 -3.48 -17.18 8.87
CA LYS A 39 -3.71 -18.11 7.75
C LYS A 39 -3.69 -19.60 8.13
N ASP A 40 -2.63 -20.05 8.78
CA ASP A 40 -2.42 -21.47 9.09
C ASP A 40 -3.41 -21.98 10.15
N LEU A 41 -3.66 -21.18 11.19
CA LEU A 41 -4.62 -21.52 12.24
C LEU A 41 -6.04 -21.51 11.67
N PHE A 42 -6.37 -20.48 10.88
CA PHE A 42 -7.67 -20.37 10.22
C PHE A 42 -7.93 -21.56 9.32
N ASN A 43 -6.99 -21.92 8.44
CA ASN A 43 -7.15 -23.05 7.53
C ASN A 43 -7.31 -24.39 8.27
N THR A 44 -6.62 -24.55 9.40
CA THR A 44 -6.79 -25.74 10.27
C THR A 44 -8.19 -25.79 10.86
N CYS A 45 -8.70 -24.67 11.38
CA CYS A 45 -10.06 -24.59 11.90
C CYS A 45 -11.09 -24.77 10.78
N TRP A 46 -10.91 -24.10 9.65
CA TRP A 46 -11.76 -24.15 8.47
C TRP A 46 -11.95 -25.57 7.97
N GLY A 47 -10.85 -26.32 7.75
CA GLY A 47 -10.94 -27.70 7.28
C GLY A 47 -11.75 -28.62 8.21
N LYS A 48 -11.72 -28.37 9.52
CA LYS A 48 -12.54 -29.11 10.51
C LYS A 48 -14.01 -28.71 10.42
N VAL A 49 -14.33 -27.41 10.44
CA VAL A 49 -15.73 -26.93 10.47
C VAL A 49 -16.44 -27.01 9.12
N GLU A 50 -15.70 -26.93 8.01
CA GLU A 50 -16.21 -27.11 6.65
C GLU A 50 -16.71 -28.54 6.45
N SER A 51 -15.96 -29.53 6.97
CA SER A 51 -16.26 -30.95 6.79
C SER A 51 -17.51 -31.45 7.53
N ASP A 52 -18.02 -30.69 8.51
CA ASP A 52 -19.22 -31.07 9.26
C ASP A 52 -20.45 -30.28 8.78
N PRO A 53 -21.31 -30.88 7.92
CA PRO A 53 -22.45 -30.18 7.34
C PRO A 53 -23.50 -29.75 8.38
N ARG A 54 -23.48 -30.33 9.58
CA ARG A 54 -24.46 -30.05 10.65
C ARG A 54 -24.25 -28.70 11.32
N LEU A 55 -23.04 -28.13 11.19
CA LEU A 55 -22.69 -26.85 11.81
C LEU A 55 -23.19 -25.67 10.97
N THR A 56 -23.87 -24.73 11.62
CA THR A 56 -24.27 -23.45 11.03
C THR A 56 -23.15 -22.44 11.21
N LEU A 57 -22.63 -21.90 10.10
CA LEU A 57 -21.47 -21.01 10.11
C LEU A 57 -21.78 -19.53 9.79
N SER A 58 -23.00 -19.22 9.32
CA SER A 58 -23.41 -17.88 8.82
C SER A 58 -23.07 -16.72 9.75
N ASP A 59 -23.20 -16.94 11.06
CA ASP A 59 -23.09 -15.89 12.09
C ASP A 59 -21.88 -16.11 13.02
N THR A 60 -20.98 -17.03 12.67
CA THR A 60 -19.82 -17.37 13.51
C THR A 60 -18.69 -16.34 13.42
N LEU A 61 -18.61 -15.59 12.31
CA LEU A 61 -17.61 -14.56 12.10
C LEU A 61 -18.29 -13.20 11.91
N ASP A 62 -17.87 -12.21 12.69
CA ASP A 62 -18.25 -10.82 12.43
C ASP A 62 -17.53 -10.25 11.19
N HIS A 63 -17.90 -9.02 10.82
CA HIS A 63 -17.34 -8.36 9.65
C HIS A 63 -15.84 -8.05 9.79
N CYS A 64 -15.32 -7.78 11.00
CA CYS A 64 -13.91 -7.51 11.24
C CYS A 64 -13.05 -8.77 11.01
N ARG A 65 -13.53 -9.93 11.49
CA ARG A 65 -12.88 -11.23 11.29
C ARG A 65 -12.93 -11.66 9.83
N ARG A 66 -14.07 -11.47 9.15
CA ARG A 66 -14.19 -11.70 7.70
C ARG A 66 -13.22 -10.81 6.90
N ALA A 67 -13.08 -9.53 7.26
CA ALA A 67 -12.12 -8.63 6.61
C ALA A 67 -10.66 -9.06 6.85
N SER A 68 -10.36 -9.60 8.03
CA SER A 68 -9.03 -10.15 8.35
C SER A 68 -8.69 -11.36 7.49
N ILE A 69 -9.67 -12.24 7.22
CA ILE A 69 -9.47 -13.42 6.37
C ILE A 69 -9.08 -13.04 4.94
N CYS A 70 -9.59 -11.92 4.42
CA CYS A 70 -9.21 -11.41 3.09
C CYS A 70 -7.70 -11.16 2.94
N GLN A 71 -6.95 -11.02 4.03
CA GLN A 71 -5.48 -10.86 3.99
C GLN A 71 -4.76 -12.09 3.44
N PHE A 72 -5.39 -13.27 3.43
CA PHE A 72 -4.77 -14.51 2.96
C PHE A 72 -5.71 -15.43 2.18
N ALA A 73 -6.98 -15.06 2.00
CA ALA A 73 -7.98 -15.91 1.39
C ALA A 73 -7.74 -16.12 -0.11
N THR A 74 -7.77 -17.36 -0.55
CA THR A 74 -7.81 -17.66 -1.99
C THR A 74 -9.24 -17.52 -2.52
N ALA A 75 -9.38 -17.49 -3.85
CA ALA A 75 -10.70 -17.52 -4.48
C ALA A 75 -11.48 -18.80 -4.11
N GLU A 76 -10.80 -19.94 -4.02
CA GLU A 76 -11.38 -21.23 -3.63
C GLU A 76 -11.90 -21.19 -2.18
N LEU A 77 -11.12 -20.60 -1.26
CA LEU A 77 -11.56 -20.42 0.12
C LEU A 77 -12.79 -19.51 0.18
N ALA A 78 -12.81 -18.41 -0.57
CA ALA A 78 -13.96 -17.52 -0.62
C ALA A 78 -15.23 -18.22 -1.16
N ILE A 79 -15.09 -19.07 -2.20
CA ILE A 79 -16.19 -19.87 -2.75
C ILE A 79 -16.69 -20.92 -1.76
N SER A 80 -15.77 -21.65 -1.12
CA SER A 80 -16.09 -22.65 -0.09
C SER A 80 -16.83 -22.00 1.09
N MET A 81 -16.32 -20.87 1.60
CA MET A 81 -16.95 -20.10 2.67
C MET A 81 -18.35 -19.62 2.30
N LEU A 82 -18.54 -19.14 1.06
CA LEU A 82 -19.84 -18.75 0.55
C LEU A 82 -20.82 -19.93 0.52
N GLY A 83 -20.36 -21.12 0.11
CA GLY A 83 -21.14 -22.36 0.14
C GLY A 83 -21.60 -22.78 1.55
N ARG A 84 -20.93 -22.26 2.59
CA ARG A 84 -21.28 -22.46 4.01
C ARG A 84 -21.95 -21.24 4.64
N GLY A 85 -22.37 -20.26 3.84
CA GLY A 85 -23.12 -19.08 4.28
C GLY A 85 -22.26 -17.92 4.79
N ILE A 86 -20.92 -17.98 4.69
CA ILE A 86 -20.04 -16.87 5.04
C ILE A 86 -19.65 -16.11 3.76
N ASN A 87 -20.25 -14.93 3.58
CA ASN A 87 -20.02 -14.11 2.39
C ASN A 87 -18.90 -13.08 2.63
N LEU A 88 -17.71 -13.33 2.07
CA LEU A 88 -16.61 -12.37 2.13
C LEU A 88 -16.86 -11.12 1.26
N ALA A 89 -17.55 -11.26 0.12
CA ALA A 89 -17.82 -10.14 -0.77
C ALA A 89 -18.73 -9.09 -0.11
N SER A 90 -19.74 -9.51 0.67
CA SER A 90 -20.57 -8.57 1.42
C SER A 90 -19.76 -7.79 2.45
N THR A 91 -18.83 -8.46 3.15
CA THR A 91 -17.91 -7.78 4.07
C THR A 91 -17.01 -6.80 3.35
N VAL A 92 -16.49 -7.14 2.17
CA VAL A 92 -15.66 -6.20 1.37
C VAL A 92 -16.48 -4.99 0.92
N LYS A 93 -17.80 -5.12 0.66
CA LYS A 93 -18.64 -3.96 0.33
C LYS A 93 -18.83 -3.03 1.53
N GLU A 94 -19.02 -3.58 2.72
CA GLU A 94 -19.32 -2.81 3.93
C GLU A 94 -18.06 -2.25 4.61
N TYR A 95 -16.95 -3.00 4.59
CA TYR A 95 -15.67 -2.67 5.22
C TYR A 95 -14.54 -2.59 4.18
N ALA A 96 -14.83 -1.97 3.03
CA ALA A 96 -13.96 -1.94 1.86
C ALA A 96 -12.53 -1.52 2.19
N LEU A 97 -12.35 -0.41 2.91
CA LEU A 97 -11.01 0.12 3.21
C LEU A 97 -10.18 -0.87 4.02
N THR A 98 -10.76 -1.46 5.07
CA THR A 98 -10.06 -2.41 5.94
C THR A 98 -9.69 -3.68 5.18
N ALA A 99 -10.63 -4.23 4.42
CA ALA A 99 -10.40 -5.45 3.67
C ALA A 99 -9.36 -5.25 2.55
N TRP A 100 -9.47 -4.18 1.76
CA TRP A 100 -8.55 -3.91 0.67
C TRP A 100 -7.15 -3.50 1.16
N ASN A 101 -7.03 -2.77 2.26
CA ASN A 101 -5.73 -2.50 2.88
C ASN A 101 -5.08 -3.80 3.36
N GLY A 102 -5.87 -4.69 3.97
CA GLY A 102 -5.41 -6.02 4.37
C GLY A 102 -4.92 -6.85 3.18
N ILE A 103 -5.70 -6.92 2.10
CA ILE A 103 -5.32 -7.61 0.86
C ILE A 103 -4.02 -7.03 0.31
N ALA A 104 -3.96 -5.71 0.17
CA ALA A 104 -2.84 -5.03 -0.45
C ALA A 104 -1.53 -5.12 0.36
N LEU A 105 -1.60 -5.20 1.69
CA LEU A 105 -0.39 -5.23 2.53
C LEU A 105 0.11 -6.65 2.86
N HIS A 106 -0.78 -7.64 2.87
CA HIS A 106 -0.50 -8.94 3.45
C HIS A 106 -0.73 -10.12 2.52
N HIS A 107 -1.53 -9.95 1.45
CA HIS A 107 -1.85 -11.07 0.58
C HIS A 107 -0.68 -11.42 -0.35
N PRO A 108 -0.19 -12.68 -0.34
CA PRO A 108 1.00 -13.05 -1.12
C PRO A 108 0.76 -13.04 -2.64
N ASP A 109 -0.47 -13.33 -3.06
CA ASP A 109 -0.91 -13.36 -4.46
C ASP A 109 -2.38 -12.88 -4.60
N PRO A 110 -2.64 -11.56 -4.56
CA PRO A 110 -4.01 -11.03 -4.45
C PRO A 110 -4.84 -11.17 -5.73
N GLU A 111 -4.23 -11.48 -6.87
CA GLU A 111 -4.88 -11.43 -8.19
C GLU A 111 -6.09 -12.39 -8.32
N PRO A 112 -6.03 -13.66 -7.90
CA PRO A 112 -7.19 -14.56 -8.00
C PRO A 112 -8.36 -14.10 -7.12
N LEU A 113 -8.08 -13.68 -5.87
CA LEU A 113 -9.10 -13.16 -4.96
C LEU A 113 -9.70 -11.85 -5.50
N PHE A 114 -8.87 -10.96 -6.04
CA PHE A 114 -9.30 -9.72 -6.69
C PHE A 114 -10.27 -9.99 -7.85
N ASN A 115 -9.95 -10.97 -8.71
CA ASN A 115 -10.81 -11.34 -9.83
C ASN A 115 -12.15 -11.91 -9.36
N TRP A 116 -12.15 -12.72 -8.30
CA TRP A 116 -13.38 -13.20 -7.67
C TRP A 116 -14.20 -12.04 -7.09
N LEU A 117 -13.59 -11.18 -6.27
CA LEU A 117 -14.23 -9.99 -5.69
C LEU A 117 -14.79 -9.05 -6.76
N SER A 118 -14.06 -8.85 -7.85
CA SER A 118 -14.47 -7.99 -8.97
C SER A 118 -15.74 -8.50 -9.67
N ARG A 119 -15.91 -9.83 -9.79
CA ARG A 119 -17.16 -10.43 -10.30
C ARG A 119 -18.36 -10.20 -9.38
N HIS A 120 -18.11 -9.91 -8.10
CA HIS A 120 -19.10 -9.53 -7.11
C HIS A 120 -19.22 -8.00 -6.95
N GLU A 121 -18.67 -7.21 -7.89
CA GLU A 121 -18.69 -5.75 -7.89
C GLU A 121 -17.94 -5.12 -6.69
N CYS A 122 -17.01 -5.87 -6.10
CA CYS A 122 -16.13 -5.36 -5.07
C CYS A 122 -14.86 -4.82 -5.74
N ARG A 123 -14.66 -3.50 -5.71
CA ARG A 123 -13.44 -2.83 -6.19
C ARG A 123 -12.74 -2.11 -5.04
N PRO A 124 -11.42 -1.86 -5.13
CA PRO A 124 -10.74 -0.98 -4.19
C PRO A 124 -11.47 0.37 -4.10
N PRO A 125 -11.72 0.91 -2.90
CA PRO A 125 -12.40 2.18 -2.75
C PRO A 125 -11.52 3.30 -3.31
N PRO A 126 -12.09 4.32 -3.98
CA PRO A 126 -11.35 5.50 -4.40
C PRO A 126 -10.94 6.35 -3.20
N SER A 127 -10.05 7.32 -3.43
CA SER A 127 -9.66 8.30 -2.42
C SER A 127 -10.83 9.18 -2.03
N GLN A 128 -11.33 8.99 -0.81
CA GLN A 128 -12.12 10.00 -0.10
C GLN A 128 -11.20 10.83 0.78
N ASP A 129 -11.53 12.11 0.98
CA ASP A 129 -10.66 13.05 1.69
C ASP A 129 -10.22 12.51 3.07
N GLY A 130 -8.90 12.37 3.24
CA GLY A 130 -8.29 11.98 4.51
C GLY A 130 -8.18 10.47 4.81
N LEU A 131 -8.58 9.59 3.89
CA LEU A 131 -8.49 8.13 4.10
C LEU A 131 -7.32 7.49 3.34
N ASP A 132 -6.62 6.58 4.03
CA ASP A 132 -5.53 5.79 3.46
C ASP A 132 -6.07 4.67 2.58
N THR A 133 -6.17 4.94 1.29
CA THR A 133 -6.55 3.92 0.31
C THR A 133 -5.45 2.87 0.13
N PRO A 134 -5.77 1.70 -0.45
CA PRO A 134 -4.79 0.63 -0.63
C PRO A 134 -3.54 1.10 -1.39
N LEU A 135 -3.70 2.01 -2.36
CA LEU A 135 -2.57 2.51 -3.14
C LEU A 135 -1.65 3.41 -2.31
N ILE A 136 -2.25 4.29 -1.50
CA ILE A 136 -1.53 5.20 -0.61
C ILE A 136 -0.79 4.40 0.48
N ILE A 137 -1.47 3.46 1.14
CA ILE A 137 -0.87 2.70 2.24
C ILE A 137 0.26 1.80 1.76
N THR A 138 0.15 1.18 0.58
CA THR A 138 1.24 0.36 0.02
C THR A 138 2.46 1.20 -0.32
N ALA A 139 2.28 2.39 -0.91
CA ALA A 139 3.37 3.31 -1.19
C ALA A 139 4.05 3.81 0.10
N ARG A 140 3.26 4.15 1.13
CA ARG A 140 3.77 4.56 2.43
C ARG A 140 4.55 3.45 3.14
N HIS A 141 4.22 2.19 2.90
CA HIS A 141 4.93 1.04 3.46
C HIS A 141 5.99 0.47 2.51
N ASP A 142 6.35 1.21 1.46
CA ASP A 142 7.39 0.82 0.50
C ASP A 142 7.13 -0.55 -0.16
N ARG A 143 5.86 -0.87 -0.40
CA ARG A 143 5.39 -2.15 -0.97
C ARG A 143 5.40 -2.08 -2.49
N VAL A 144 6.59 -2.08 -3.09
CA VAL A 144 6.79 -1.87 -4.55
C VAL A 144 5.92 -2.76 -5.42
N LYS A 145 5.87 -4.08 -5.13
CA LYS A 145 5.10 -5.04 -5.93
C LYS A 145 3.61 -4.76 -5.84
N GLU A 146 3.13 -4.51 -4.63
CA GLU A 146 1.72 -4.31 -4.31
C GLU A 146 1.24 -2.95 -4.81
N THR A 147 2.06 -1.91 -4.70
CA THR A 147 1.80 -0.59 -5.31
C THR A 147 1.74 -0.71 -6.83
N ASN A 148 2.67 -1.42 -7.47
CA ASN A 148 2.62 -1.64 -8.92
C ASN A 148 1.32 -2.36 -9.32
N TRP A 149 0.97 -3.44 -8.62
CA TRP A 149 -0.29 -4.16 -8.83
C TRP A 149 -1.52 -3.24 -8.70
N LEU A 150 -1.59 -2.41 -7.65
CA LEU A 150 -2.68 -1.46 -7.47
C LEU A 150 -2.69 -0.34 -8.51
N LEU A 151 -1.57 0.07 -9.08
CA LEU A 151 -1.55 1.06 -10.17
C LEU A 151 -2.19 0.52 -11.46
N TYR A 152 -2.24 -0.81 -11.66
CA TYR A 152 -2.98 -1.41 -12.78
C TYR A 152 -4.48 -1.51 -12.50
N HIS A 153 -4.87 -1.63 -11.23
CA HIS A 153 -6.25 -1.91 -10.83
C HIS A 153 -7.00 -0.70 -10.25
N SER A 154 -6.28 0.34 -9.82
CA SER A 154 -6.81 1.65 -9.45
C SER A 154 -6.80 2.60 -10.65
N CYS A 155 -7.93 3.28 -10.82
CA CYS A 155 -8.16 4.20 -11.94
C CYS A 155 -8.16 5.67 -11.53
N ASP A 156 -7.95 5.99 -10.25
CA ASP A 156 -8.01 7.37 -9.77
C ASP A 156 -6.66 8.09 -9.97
N GLU A 157 -6.65 9.07 -10.86
CA GLU A 157 -5.48 9.92 -11.13
C GLU A 157 -5.02 10.67 -9.87
N ARG A 158 -5.96 11.16 -9.05
CA ARG A 158 -5.65 11.86 -7.80
C ARG A 158 -4.90 10.95 -6.84
N GLU A 159 -5.29 9.67 -6.76
CA GLU A 159 -4.58 8.69 -5.93
C GLU A 159 -3.15 8.46 -6.39
N ARG A 160 -2.91 8.42 -7.70
CA ARG A 160 -1.57 8.24 -8.25
C ARG A 160 -0.68 9.42 -7.86
N TRP A 161 -1.21 10.64 -7.88
CA TRP A 161 -0.46 11.80 -7.42
C TRP A 161 -0.15 11.75 -5.92
N ILE A 162 -1.13 11.42 -5.08
CA ILE A 162 -0.90 11.27 -3.63
C ILE A 162 0.14 10.17 -3.37
N CYS A 163 0.03 9.04 -4.08
CA CYS A 163 0.99 7.94 -4.04
C CYS A 163 2.42 8.39 -4.42
N ALA A 164 2.57 9.20 -5.46
CA ALA A 164 3.85 9.78 -5.86
C ALA A 164 4.42 10.69 -4.75
N MET A 165 3.57 11.46 -4.09
CA MET A 165 3.97 12.38 -3.02
C MET A 165 4.39 11.63 -1.75
N GLU A 166 3.67 10.57 -1.38
CA GLU A 166 4.07 9.65 -0.31
C GLU A 166 5.44 9.03 -0.62
N ALA A 167 5.65 8.56 -1.84
CA ALA A 167 6.94 8.01 -2.26
C ALA A 167 8.05 9.07 -2.29
N ALA A 168 7.76 10.30 -2.73
CA ALA A 168 8.72 11.38 -2.83
C ALA A 168 9.34 11.75 -1.48
N THR A 169 8.51 11.89 -0.44
CA THR A 169 8.95 12.34 0.90
C THR A 169 9.82 11.31 1.63
N ARG A 170 9.59 10.02 1.40
CA ARG A 170 10.30 8.92 2.08
C ARG A 170 11.76 8.84 1.66
N GLN A 171 12.64 8.30 2.50
CA GLN A 171 14.08 8.23 2.19
C GLN A 171 14.59 6.78 2.21
N THR A 172 13.90 5.88 1.49
CA THR A 172 14.28 4.46 1.38
C THR A 172 14.54 4.07 -0.08
N ASP A 173 15.35 3.03 -0.33
CA ASP A 173 15.60 2.55 -1.71
C ASP A 173 14.30 2.13 -2.40
N LYS A 174 13.40 1.48 -1.65
CA LYS A 174 12.09 1.07 -2.14
C LYS A 174 11.20 2.24 -2.54
N SER A 175 11.25 3.36 -1.82
CA SER A 175 10.49 4.56 -2.19
C SER A 175 10.94 5.18 -3.52
N VAL A 176 12.20 4.99 -3.94
CA VAL A 176 12.67 5.39 -5.27
C VAL A 176 11.94 4.56 -6.34
N TYR A 177 11.91 3.24 -6.19
CA TYR A 177 11.20 2.35 -7.10
C TYR A 177 9.69 2.62 -7.13
N VAL A 178 9.07 2.90 -5.97
CA VAL A 178 7.65 3.30 -5.93
C VAL A 178 7.43 4.58 -6.73
N LEU A 179 8.27 5.60 -6.54
CA LEU A 179 8.13 6.85 -7.29
C LEU A 179 8.26 6.60 -8.80
N GLU A 180 9.25 5.81 -9.23
CA GLU A 180 9.47 5.49 -10.64
C GLU A 180 8.26 4.82 -11.30
N ILE A 181 7.68 3.79 -10.67
CA ILE A 181 6.52 3.08 -11.23
C ILE A 181 5.27 3.99 -11.29
N VAL A 182 5.09 4.88 -10.30
CA VAL A 182 3.96 5.81 -10.25
C VAL A 182 4.12 6.89 -11.30
N MET A 183 5.30 7.49 -11.43
CA MET A 183 5.60 8.50 -12.47
C MET A 183 5.34 7.95 -13.86
N LYS A 184 5.84 6.73 -14.15
CA LYS A 184 5.57 6.04 -15.41
C LYS A 184 4.08 5.89 -15.69
N ARG A 185 3.27 5.60 -14.68
CA ARG A 185 1.81 5.44 -14.80
C ARG A 185 1.08 6.76 -15.03
N ILE A 186 1.50 7.81 -14.34
CA ILE A 186 0.95 9.17 -14.52
C ILE A 186 1.22 9.62 -15.97
N CYS A 187 2.47 9.54 -16.43
CA CYS A 187 2.85 10.01 -17.77
C CYS A 187 2.16 9.26 -18.91
N LEU A 188 1.80 7.98 -18.73
CA LEU A 188 1.02 7.23 -19.72
C LEU A 188 -0.47 7.62 -19.75
N SER A 189 -0.98 8.28 -18.71
CA SER A 189 -2.41 8.56 -18.54
C SER A 189 -2.78 10.02 -18.84
N VAL A 190 -1.83 10.95 -18.72
CA VAL A 190 -2.05 12.38 -18.95
C VAL A 190 -1.79 12.70 -20.43
N PRO A 191 -2.80 13.17 -21.21
CA PRO A 191 -2.56 13.68 -22.55
C PRO A 191 -1.58 14.85 -22.49
N ALA A 192 -0.70 14.96 -23.48
CA ALA A 192 0.30 16.04 -23.63
C ALA A 192 -0.33 17.43 -23.87
N HIS A 193 -1.17 17.90 -22.94
CA HIS A 193 -1.71 19.25 -22.93
C HIS A 193 -0.99 20.07 -21.85
N HIS A 194 -0.12 20.94 -22.36
CA HIS A 194 0.89 21.76 -21.71
C HIS A 194 0.37 22.85 -20.75
N SER A 195 -0.32 22.53 -19.66
CA SER A 195 -0.63 23.58 -18.66
C SER A 195 -0.38 23.21 -17.20
N GLU A 196 -0.04 21.96 -16.88
CA GLU A 196 0.04 21.50 -15.49
C GLU A 196 1.40 20.93 -15.06
N MET A 197 2.53 21.43 -15.58
CA MET A 197 3.87 21.09 -15.05
C MET A 197 4.04 21.39 -13.54
N GLY A 198 3.09 22.12 -12.93
CA GLY A 198 3.07 22.40 -11.49
C GLY A 198 3.04 21.14 -10.61
N TRP A 199 2.45 20.03 -11.06
CA TRP A 199 2.43 18.80 -10.25
C TRP A 199 3.81 18.13 -10.16
N VAL A 200 4.57 18.13 -11.27
CA VAL A 200 5.93 17.59 -11.33
C VAL A 200 6.82 18.34 -10.35
N LEU A 201 6.74 19.68 -10.39
CA LEU A 201 7.49 20.53 -9.50
C LEU A 201 7.10 20.31 -8.03
N LYS A 202 5.81 20.09 -7.76
CA LYS A 202 5.31 19.77 -6.43
C LYS A 202 5.89 18.46 -5.90
N ILE A 203 6.00 17.42 -6.73
CA ILE A 203 6.65 16.16 -6.35
C ILE A 203 8.13 16.39 -6.06
N ALA A 204 8.86 17.09 -6.94
CA ALA A 204 10.27 17.40 -6.72
C ALA A 204 10.50 18.18 -5.42
N HIS A 205 9.63 19.14 -5.11
CA HIS A 205 9.64 19.86 -3.84
C HIS A 205 9.40 18.93 -2.65
N ASN A 206 8.53 17.94 -2.76
CA ASN A 206 8.33 16.95 -1.70
C ASN A 206 9.54 16.01 -1.51
N VAL A 207 10.28 15.71 -2.59
CA VAL A 207 11.56 14.98 -2.48
C VAL A 207 12.55 15.79 -1.65
N VAL A 208 12.80 17.05 -2.05
CA VAL A 208 13.77 17.92 -1.35
C VAL A 208 13.34 18.13 0.10
N GLN A 209 12.08 18.47 0.35
CA GLN A 209 11.59 18.71 1.71
C GLN A 209 11.67 17.46 2.59
N GLY A 210 11.30 16.28 2.06
CA GLY A 210 11.44 15.02 2.79
C GLY A 210 12.90 14.69 3.12
N THR A 211 13.82 15.02 2.21
CA THR A 211 15.27 14.85 2.39
C THR A 211 15.79 15.78 3.49
N CYS A 212 15.42 17.07 3.44
CA CYS A 212 15.79 18.06 4.45
C CYS A 212 15.27 17.67 5.84
N ASN A 213 14.01 17.24 5.94
CA ASN A 213 13.42 16.80 7.20
C ASN A 213 14.15 15.57 7.77
N HIS A 214 14.41 14.57 6.94
CA HIS A 214 15.11 13.36 7.37
C HIS A 214 16.54 13.65 7.85
N ALA A 215 17.26 14.52 7.15
CA ALA A 215 18.60 14.95 7.54
C ALA A 215 18.63 15.67 8.90
N ARG A 216 17.64 16.52 9.17
CA ARG A 216 17.46 17.22 10.45
C ARG A 216 17.13 16.23 11.59
N GLU A 217 16.27 15.26 11.33
CA GLU A 217 15.85 14.25 12.32
C GLU A 217 16.98 13.26 12.67
N CYS A 218 17.78 12.84 11.68
CA CYS A 218 18.82 11.82 11.86
C CYS A 218 20.20 12.38 12.25
N LYS A 219 20.31 13.68 12.60
CA LYS A 219 21.55 14.34 13.06
C LYS A 219 22.79 14.02 12.21
N LEU A 220 22.61 14.02 10.89
CA LEU A 220 23.66 13.86 9.86
C LEU A 220 24.23 12.43 9.63
N GLU A 221 23.83 11.40 10.39
CA GLU A 221 24.25 10.03 10.06
C GLU A 221 23.54 9.53 8.79
N GLY A 222 24.32 9.13 7.77
CA GLY A 222 23.78 8.60 6.52
C GLY A 222 23.29 9.65 5.51
N VAL A 223 23.64 10.93 5.69
CA VAL A 223 23.25 12.02 4.76
C VAL A 223 23.61 11.73 3.32
N ASP A 224 24.81 11.20 3.03
CA ASP A 224 25.21 10.85 1.66
C ASP A 224 24.24 9.86 0.98
N ILE A 225 23.69 8.91 1.75
CA ILE A 225 22.73 7.92 1.24
C ILE A 225 21.40 8.60 0.93
N VAL A 226 20.97 9.50 1.81
CA VAL A 226 19.72 10.25 1.70
C VAL A 226 19.79 11.21 0.52
N GLU A 227 20.89 11.93 0.34
CA GLU A 227 21.14 12.76 -0.84
C GLU A 227 21.17 11.94 -2.13
N ARG A 228 21.82 10.78 -2.14
CA ARG A 228 21.83 9.90 -3.31
C ARG A 228 20.42 9.47 -3.71
N ARG A 229 19.58 9.11 -2.74
CA ARG A 229 18.16 8.75 -2.99
C ARG A 229 17.37 9.94 -3.52
N ALA A 230 17.58 11.12 -2.95
CA ALA A 230 16.95 12.35 -3.43
C ALA A 230 17.34 12.66 -4.87
N ILE A 231 18.63 12.60 -5.20
CA ILE A 231 19.15 12.80 -6.56
C ILE A 231 18.53 11.79 -7.53
N GLN A 232 18.46 10.51 -7.16
CA GLN A 232 17.82 9.48 -7.98
C GLN A 232 16.34 9.79 -8.27
N LYS A 233 15.60 10.25 -7.24
CA LYS A 233 14.19 10.62 -7.40
C LYS A 233 14.01 11.85 -8.26
N VAL A 234 14.80 12.89 -8.05
CA VAL A 234 14.75 14.11 -8.86
C VAL A 234 15.15 13.80 -10.32
N GLY A 235 16.19 13.00 -10.53
CA GLY A 235 16.59 12.53 -11.85
C GLY A 235 15.49 11.69 -12.53
N CYS A 236 14.83 10.81 -11.79
CA CYS A 236 13.67 10.05 -12.27
C CYS A 236 12.55 10.99 -12.70
N ILE A 237 12.20 11.99 -11.88
CA ILE A 237 11.15 12.96 -12.19
C ILE A 237 11.48 13.67 -13.50
N ASN A 238 12.71 14.18 -13.64
CA ASN A 238 13.16 14.90 -14.84
C ASN A 238 13.11 14.06 -16.11
N ALA A 239 13.43 12.76 -16.04
CA ALA A 239 13.39 11.87 -17.21
C ALA A 239 11.98 11.70 -17.79
N PHE A 240 10.94 12.02 -17.02
CA PHE A 240 9.54 11.91 -17.43
C PHE A 240 8.91 13.23 -17.89
N VAL A 241 9.69 14.32 -17.91
CA VAL A 241 9.24 15.63 -18.39
C VAL A 241 9.83 15.87 -19.78
N GLU A 242 8.96 16.13 -20.78
CA GLU A 242 9.42 16.43 -22.16
C GLU A 242 10.16 17.78 -22.23
N ASP A 243 9.74 18.77 -21.44
CA ASP A 243 10.44 20.04 -21.27
C ASP A 243 11.51 19.92 -20.18
N SER A 244 12.69 20.47 -20.43
CA SER A 244 13.74 20.49 -19.40
C SER A 244 13.27 21.28 -18.18
N LEU A 245 13.05 20.59 -17.06
CA LEU A 245 12.50 21.17 -15.84
C LEU A 245 13.51 22.12 -15.18
N LEU A 246 13.10 23.36 -14.93
CA LEU A 246 13.86 24.29 -14.09
C LEU A 246 13.38 24.20 -12.65
N PHE A 247 14.28 23.86 -11.74
CA PHE A 247 14.00 23.88 -10.30
C PHE A 247 14.04 25.31 -9.76
N PRO A 248 13.06 25.72 -8.94
CA PRO A 248 13.08 27.00 -8.24
C PRO A 248 14.31 27.15 -7.34
N ASP A 249 14.81 28.38 -7.24
CA ASP A 249 15.93 28.70 -6.35
C ASP A 249 15.61 28.42 -4.86
N SER A 250 14.32 28.37 -4.49
CA SER A 250 13.91 27.97 -3.14
C SER A 250 14.33 26.54 -2.80
N LEU A 251 14.24 25.58 -3.74
CA LEU A 251 14.69 24.20 -3.52
C LEU A 251 16.20 24.13 -3.29
N LEU A 252 16.95 24.96 -4.01
CA LEU A 252 18.40 25.07 -3.85
C LEU A 252 18.75 25.69 -2.49
N SER A 253 18.00 26.70 -2.05
CA SER A 253 18.16 27.30 -0.71
C SER A 253 17.88 26.28 0.38
N ASP A 254 16.76 25.55 0.28
CA ASP A 254 16.35 24.55 1.27
C ASP A 254 17.42 23.45 1.43
N ALA A 255 17.97 22.95 0.31
CA ALA A 255 19.03 21.93 0.34
C ALA A 255 20.31 22.47 0.99
N ARG A 256 20.71 23.71 0.67
CA ARG A 256 21.91 24.35 1.26
C ARG A 256 21.75 24.59 2.75
N GLU A 257 20.59 25.10 3.18
CA GLU A 257 20.28 25.34 4.59
C GLU A 257 20.23 24.05 5.41
N ALA A 258 19.85 22.94 4.79
CA ALA A 258 19.86 21.62 5.40
C ALA A 258 21.24 20.93 5.38
N ASN A 259 22.30 21.60 4.90
CA ASN A 259 23.64 21.02 4.70
C ASN A 259 23.64 19.77 3.81
N LEU A 260 22.93 19.84 2.68
CA LEU A 260 22.87 18.78 1.66
C LEU A 260 23.66 19.21 0.39
N PRO A 261 25.00 19.16 0.42
CA PRO A 261 25.84 19.72 -0.64
C PRO A 261 25.71 18.96 -1.97
N ASN A 262 25.61 17.63 -1.95
CA ASN A 262 25.52 16.83 -3.17
C ASN A 262 24.19 17.09 -3.88
N LEU A 263 23.09 17.19 -3.13
CA LEU A 263 21.78 17.51 -3.67
C LEU A 263 21.75 18.95 -4.22
N ALA A 264 22.30 19.92 -3.48
CA ALA A 264 22.38 21.30 -3.93
C ALA A 264 23.20 21.45 -5.23
N ASP A 265 24.36 20.80 -5.29
CA ASP A 265 25.22 20.81 -6.48
C ASP A 265 24.52 20.17 -7.68
N PHE A 266 23.84 19.04 -7.48
CA PHE A 266 23.06 18.39 -8.53
C PHE A 266 21.97 19.31 -9.10
N LEU A 267 21.17 19.96 -8.24
CA LEU A 267 20.11 20.89 -8.65
C LEU A 267 20.69 22.09 -9.41
N GLN A 268 21.83 22.64 -8.95
CA GLN A 268 22.49 23.78 -9.59
C GLN A 268 23.07 23.43 -10.97
N ILE A 269 23.73 22.28 -11.09
CA ILE A 269 24.28 21.78 -12.36
C ILE A 269 23.13 21.56 -13.34
N HIS A 270 22.07 20.86 -12.93
CA HIS A 270 20.91 20.62 -13.76
C HIS A 270 20.28 21.91 -14.28
N ASN A 271 20.00 22.88 -13.40
CA ASN A 271 19.46 24.18 -13.80
C ASN A 271 20.36 24.92 -14.80
N SER A 272 21.68 24.84 -14.61
CA SER A 272 22.65 25.48 -15.50
C SER A 272 22.66 24.85 -16.89
N GLU A 273 22.59 23.52 -16.96
CA GLU A 273 22.51 22.76 -18.21
C GLU A 273 21.18 23.03 -18.93
N THR A 274 20.06 22.97 -18.22
CA THR A 274 18.73 23.28 -18.77
C THR A 274 18.68 24.69 -19.37
N ARG A 275 19.19 25.71 -18.66
CA ARG A 275 19.25 27.09 -19.18
C ARG A 275 20.11 27.20 -20.45
N ARG A 276 21.22 26.45 -20.53
CA ARG A 276 22.06 26.41 -21.74
C ARG A 276 21.31 25.78 -22.91
N THR A 277 20.63 24.65 -22.69
CA THR A 277 19.84 23.98 -23.72
C THR A 277 18.72 24.89 -24.23
N MET A 278 18.00 25.55 -23.33
CA MET A 278 16.93 26.50 -23.70
C MET A 278 17.44 27.70 -24.48
N ALA A 279 18.69 28.15 -24.25
CA ALA A 279 19.29 29.25 -24.99
C ALA A 279 19.79 28.87 -26.40
N LEU A 280 19.83 27.57 -26.73
CA LEU A 280 20.27 27.04 -28.03
C LEU A 280 19.10 26.70 -28.97
N VAL A 281 17.86 26.77 -28.48
CA VAL A 281 16.60 26.54 -29.22
C VAL A 281 15.99 27.89 -29.60
#